data_AF-A0A353QA14-F1
#
_entry.id   AF-A0A353QA14-F1
#
_cell.length_a   1.000
_cell.length_b   1.000
_cell.length_c   1.000
_cell.angle_alpha   90.00
_cell.angle_beta   90.00
_cell.angle_gamma   90.00
#
_symmetry.space_group_name_H-M   'P 1'
#
loop_
_entity.id
_entity.type
_entity.pdbx_description
1 polymer ?
#
loop_
_entity_poly.entity_id
_entity_poly.type
_entity_poly.pdbx_seq_one_letter_code
_entity_poly.pdbx_strand_id
1 'polypeptide(L)'
;MFKEQRYYILRFIQSFIGKCVVHLYFKSLIMHEILLSIGSNIYAKANIDKAKRMLHHIFPEINFTPTIINMPGEGLYPYPFRNALAMFQSDLTSKEIIEKVKRIESALGRTPQDKEIGKVVIDIDVLKYDDEILRPSDYERNYVQYLMNKFESA
;
A
#
# COMPACT_ATOMS: atom_id res chain seq x y z
N MET A 1 -3.23 45.98 -30.89
CA MET A 1 -2.84 44.58 -31.16
C MET A 1 -2.27 43.84 -29.94
N PHE A 2 -1.31 44.40 -29.17
CA PHE A 2 -0.71 43.71 -28.00
C PHE A 2 -1.59 43.56 -26.74
N LYS A 3 -2.63 44.39 -26.55
CA LYS A 3 -3.52 44.31 -25.37
C LYS A 3 -4.50 43.12 -25.43
N GLU A 4 -4.92 42.71 -26.63
CA GLU A 4 -5.83 41.57 -26.77
C GLU A 4 -5.14 40.23 -26.49
N GLN A 5 -3.90 40.03 -26.96
CA GLN A 5 -3.14 38.81 -26.69
C GLN A 5 -2.94 38.58 -25.17
N ARG A 6 -2.73 39.64 -24.38
CA ARG A 6 -2.63 39.54 -22.91
C ARG A 6 -3.93 39.11 -22.25
N TYR A 7 -5.08 39.56 -22.76
CA TYR A 7 -6.39 39.21 -22.22
C TYR A 7 -6.71 37.71 -22.42
N TYR A 8 -6.39 37.16 -23.60
CA TYR A 8 -6.58 35.73 -23.88
C TYR A 8 -5.67 34.84 -23.03
N ILE A 9 -4.40 35.24 -22.82
CA ILE A 9 -3.47 34.51 -21.96
C ILE A 9 -3.95 34.52 -20.51
N LEU A 10 -4.43 35.66 -19.99
CA LEU A 10 -4.98 35.76 -18.63
C LEU A 10 -6.25 34.92 -18.44
N ARG A 11 -7.20 34.94 -19.40
CA ARG A 11 -8.39 34.05 -19.35
C ARG A 11 -8.03 32.58 -19.48
N PHE A 12 -7.04 32.23 -20.29
CA PHE A 12 -6.56 30.86 -20.44
C PHE A 12 -5.94 30.37 -19.13
N ILE A 13 -5.09 31.17 -18.50
CA ILE A 13 -4.47 30.88 -17.20
C ILE A 13 -5.54 30.80 -16.10
N GLN A 14 -6.53 31.70 -16.04
CA GLN A 14 -7.63 31.61 -15.06
C GLN A 14 -8.50 30.36 -15.24
N SER A 15 -8.78 29.97 -16.49
CA SER A 15 -9.53 28.74 -16.80
C SER A 15 -8.72 27.49 -16.45
N PHE A 16 -7.42 27.49 -16.71
CA PHE A 16 -6.52 26.38 -16.41
C PHE A 16 -6.22 26.26 -14.91
N ILE A 17 -5.95 27.37 -14.22
CA ILE A 17 -5.83 27.43 -12.77
C ILE A 17 -7.14 27.00 -12.13
N GLY A 18 -8.29 27.49 -12.59
CA GLY A 18 -9.60 27.07 -12.07
C GLY A 18 -9.83 25.57 -12.21
N LYS A 19 -9.54 24.98 -13.38
CA LYS A 19 -9.65 23.53 -13.60
C LYS A 19 -8.63 22.72 -12.80
N CYS A 20 -7.38 23.15 -12.72
CA CYS A 20 -6.34 22.48 -11.93
C CYS A 20 -6.64 22.56 -10.43
N VAL A 21 -7.07 23.72 -9.93
CA VAL A 21 -7.45 23.91 -8.52
C VAL A 21 -8.67 23.04 -8.21
N VAL A 22 -9.73 23.08 -9.01
CA VAL A 22 -10.91 22.21 -8.78
C VAL A 22 -10.53 20.73 -8.86
N HIS A 23 -9.68 20.32 -9.81
CA HIS A 23 -9.20 18.93 -9.91
C HIS A 23 -8.34 18.51 -8.70
N LEU A 24 -7.45 19.38 -8.21
CA LEU A 24 -6.63 19.14 -7.02
C LEU A 24 -7.48 19.06 -5.74
N TYR A 25 -8.46 19.97 -5.59
CA TYR A 25 -9.40 19.93 -4.48
C TYR A 25 -10.32 18.70 -4.54
N PHE A 26 -10.75 18.27 -5.72
CA PHE A 26 -11.60 17.08 -5.88
C PHE A 26 -10.80 15.78 -5.63
N LYS A 27 -9.54 15.70 -6.07
CA LYS A 27 -8.64 14.59 -5.75
C LYS A 27 -8.43 14.45 -4.23
N SER A 28 -8.44 15.57 -3.50
CA SER A 28 -8.26 15.62 -2.05
C SER A 28 -9.51 15.22 -1.23
N LEU A 29 -10.70 15.12 -1.83
CA LEU A 29 -11.96 14.91 -1.07
C LEU A 29 -12.41 13.44 -1.02
N ILE A 30 -11.85 12.57 -1.84
CA ILE A 30 -12.21 11.15 -1.85
C ILE A 30 -11.13 10.39 -1.08
N MET A 31 -11.52 9.89 0.09
CA MET A 31 -10.71 8.96 0.87
C MET A 31 -11.08 7.54 0.45
N HIS A 32 -10.07 6.76 0.11
CA HIS A 32 -10.19 5.36 -0.26
C HIS A 32 -9.85 4.46 0.91
N GLU A 33 -10.54 3.34 1.08
CA GLU A 33 -10.20 2.31 2.07
C GLU A 33 -9.19 1.33 1.48
N ILE A 34 -8.05 1.13 2.14
CA ILE A 34 -6.98 0.25 1.64
C ILE A 34 -6.70 -0.85 2.65
N LEU A 35 -6.63 -2.09 2.17
CA LEU A 35 -6.14 -3.24 2.91
C LEU A 35 -4.81 -3.73 2.33
N LEU A 36 -3.78 -3.83 3.17
CA LEU A 36 -2.50 -4.43 2.84
C LEU A 36 -2.28 -5.74 3.57
N SER A 37 -1.62 -6.69 2.91
CA SER A 37 -0.90 -7.77 3.59
C SER A 37 0.59 -7.45 3.69
N ILE A 38 1.21 -7.87 4.80
CA ILE A 38 2.64 -7.70 5.07
C ILE A 38 3.20 -9.06 5.50
N GLY A 39 4.21 -9.56 4.78
CA GLY A 39 4.80 -10.88 5.02
C GLY A 39 6.34 -10.87 5.02
N SER A 40 6.95 -11.72 5.84
CA SER A 40 8.41 -11.92 5.84
C SER A 40 8.78 -13.29 6.41
N ASN A 41 9.82 -13.94 5.89
CA ASN A 41 10.36 -15.20 6.42
C ASN A 41 11.84 -15.14 6.83
N ILE A 42 12.57 -14.06 6.48
CA ILE A 42 13.96 -13.84 6.91
C ILE A 42 14.02 -12.69 7.89
N TYR A 43 14.68 -12.88 9.04
CA TYR A 43 14.71 -11.92 10.15
C TYR A 43 13.32 -11.32 10.42
N ALA A 44 12.30 -12.19 10.33
CA ALA A 44 10.94 -11.76 10.00
C ALA A 44 10.37 -10.75 10.98
N LYS A 45 10.63 -10.91 12.29
CA LYS A 45 10.19 -9.95 13.30
C LYS A 45 10.78 -8.56 13.03
N ALA A 46 12.10 -8.48 12.85
CA ALA A 46 12.79 -7.21 12.64
C ALA A 46 12.37 -6.52 11.33
N ASN A 47 12.14 -7.30 10.27
CA ASN A 47 11.71 -6.77 8.99
C ASN A 47 10.26 -6.30 9.00
N ILE A 48 9.35 -7.04 9.63
CA ILE A 48 7.96 -6.58 9.86
C ILE A 48 7.96 -5.29 10.70
N ASP A 49 8.73 -5.22 11.79
CA ASP A 49 8.81 -4.03 12.66
C ASP A 49 9.35 -2.80 11.89
N LYS A 50 10.33 -3.00 10.99
CA LYS A 50 10.82 -1.93 10.10
C LYS A 50 9.75 -1.50 9.08
N ALA A 51 9.10 -2.45 8.43
CA ALA A 51 8.05 -2.17 7.45
C ALA A 51 6.88 -1.40 8.07
N LYS A 52 6.39 -1.82 9.25
CA LYS A 52 5.34 -1.11 9.98
C LYS A 52 5.71 0.35 10.28
N ARG A 53 6.94 0.61 10.73
CA ARG A 53 7.42 1.99 10.97
C ARG A 53 7.45 2.83 9.69
N MET A 54 7.92 2.26 8.58
CA MET A 54 7.98 2.96 7.29
C MET A 54 6.57 3.24 6.74
N LEU A 55 5.66 2.27 6.86
CA LEU A 55 4.26 2.44 6.45
C LEU A 55 3.57 3.50 7.31
N HIS A 56 3.70 3.45 8.63
CA HIS A 56 3.14 4.46 9.54
C HIS A 56 3.69 5.87 9.27
N HIS A 57 4.95 5.99 8.85
CA HIS A 57 5.49 7.29 8.47
C HIS A 57 4.82 7.86 7.20
N ILE A 58 4.42 7.00 6.27
CA ILE A 58 3.77 7.40 5.01
C ILE A 58 2.25 7.55 5.18
N PHE A 59 1.64 6.72 6.02
CA PHE A 59 0.21 6.64 6.29
C PHE A 59 0.00 6.71 7.81
N PRO A 60 -0.11 7.92 8.40
CA PRO A 60 -0.13 8.08 9.86
C PRO A 60 -1.29 7.34 10.55
N GLU A 61 -2.45 7.27 9.91
CA GLU A 61 -3.67 6.64 10.45
C GLU A 61 -3.74 5.12 10.17
N ILE A 62 -2.61 4.49 9.83
CA ILE A 62 -2.58 3.06 9.53
C ILE A 62 -2.72 2.20 10.77
N ASN A 63 -3.72 1.33 10.75
CA ASN A 63 -3.97 0.36 11.79
C ASN A 63 -3.41 -0.99 11.37
N PHE A 64 -2.70 -1.66 12.28
CA PHE A 64 -2.11 -2.97 12.03
C PHE A 64 -2.75 -4.03 12.90
N THR A 65 -2.91 -5.23 12.35
CA THR A 65 -3.22 -6.41 13.16
C THR A 65 -2.00 -6.89 13.96
N PRO A 66 -2.22 -7.73 14.99
CA PRO A 66 -1.16 -8.55 15.55
C PRO A 66 -0.47 -9.39 14.48
N THR A 67 0.82 -9.65 14.64
CA THR A 67 1.54 -10.56 13.73
C THR A 67 1.27 -12.01 14.11
N ILE A 68 0.97 -12.85 13.13
CA ILE A 68 0.88 -14.30 13.30
C ILE A 68 2.05 -15.00 12.60
N ILE A 69 2.30 -16.24 13.00
CA ILE A 69 3.23 -17.13 12.31
C ILE A 69 2.41 -18.17 11.56
N ASN A 70 2.73 -18.43 10.30
CA ASN A 70 2.17 -19.55 9.55
C ASN A 70 3.25 -20.23 8.73
N MET A 71 3.07 -21.53 8.50
CA MET A 71 3.89 -22.27 7.58
C MET A 71 3.56 -21.87 6.13
N PRO A 72 4.56 -21.87 5.24
CA PRO A 72 4.30 -21.75 3.80
C PRO A 72 3.43 -22.92 3.35
N GLY A 73 2.51 -22.67 2.41
CA GLY A 73 1.63 -23.71 1.86
C GLY A 73 2.41 -24.67 0.95
N GLU A 74 2.77 -24.19 -0.23
CA GLU A 74 3.53 -24.94 -1.25
C GLU A 74 4.76 -24.14 -1.69
N GLY A 75 5.87 -24.82 -1.95
CA GLY A 75 7.12 -24.23 -2.44
C GLY A 75 8.34 -24.43 -1.52
N LEU A 76 9.52 -24.10 -2.04
CA LEU A 76 10.77 -24.17 -1.29
C LEU A 76 10.92 -22.92 -0.42
N TYR A 77 10.51 -23.00 0.83
CA TYR A 77 10.65 -21.91 1.80
C TYR A 77 11.38 -22.44 3.05
N PRO A 78 12.59 -21.96 3.34
CA PRO A 78 13.40 -22.51 4.43
C PRO A 78 12.88 -22.14 5.83
N TYR A 79 12.00 -21.12 5.95
CA TYR A 79 11.55 -20.60 7.23
C TYR A 79 10.04 -20.28 7.24
N PRO A 80 9.39 -20.33 8.43
CA PRO A 80 8.02 -19.86 8.60
C PRO A 80 7.86 -18.38 8.28
N PHE A 81 6.67 -18.00 7.86
CA PHE A 81 6.32 -16.61 7.61
C PHE A 81 5.77 -15.95 8.86
N ARG A 82 6.12 -14.68 9.07
CA ARG A 82 5.32 -13.75 9.88
C ARG A 82 4.46 -12.93 8.96
N ASN A 83 3.16 -12.89 9.25
CA ASN A 83 2.18 -12.13 8.50
C ASN A 83 1.40 -11.17 9.40
N ALA A 84 1.04 -10.02 8.85
CA ALA A 84 0.14 -9.04 9.44
C ALA A 84 -0.68 -8.39 8.32
N LEU A 85 -1.81 -7.80 8.69
CA LEU A 85 -2.59 -6.92 7.84
C LEU A 85 -2.44 -5.48 8.30
N ALA A 86 -2.67 -4.55 7.38
CA ALA A 86 -2.77 -3.14 7.67
C ALA A 86 -3.96 -2.52 6.94
N MET A 87 -4.68 -1.64 7.62
CA MET A 87 -5.84 -0.94 7.06
C MET A 87 -5.71 0.56 7.30
N PHE A 88 -6.01 1.37 6.29
CA PHE A 88 -5.93 2.82 6.37
C PHE A 88 -6.79 3.49 5.29
N GLN A 89 -6.95 4.80 5.40
CA GLN A 89 -7.55 5.64 4.38
C GLN A 89 -6.52 6.53 3.68
N SER A 90 -6.70 6.80 2.39
CA SER A 90 -5.83 7.70 1.61
C SER A 90 -6.54 8.30 0.40
N ASP A 91 -6.15 9.51 -0.02
CA ASP A 91 -6.52 10.14 -1.31
C ASP A 91 -5.71 9.62 -2.51
N LEU A 92 -4.77 8.71 -2.25
CA LEU A 92 -3.89 8.19 -3.29
C LEU A 92 -4.56 7.07 -4.06
N THR A 93 -4.33 7.08 -5.36
CA THR A 93 -4.76 5.99 -6.24
C THR A 93 -4.08 4.67 -5.87
N SER A 94 -4.73 3.55 -6.19
CA SER A 94 -4.15 2.21 -5.99
C SER A 94 -2.74 2.09 -6.58
N LYS A 95 -2.50 2.70 -7.75
CA LYS A 95 -1.17 2.76 -8.37
C LYS A 95 -0.14 3.52 -7.52
N GLU A 96 -0.50 4.69 -6.99
CA GLU A 96 0.39 5.48 -6.12
C GLU A 96 0.71 4.72 -4.82
N ILE A 97 -0.26 4.00 -4.25
CA ILE A 97 -0.05 3.11 -3.09
C ILE A 97 0.92 1.99 -3.43
N ILE A 98 0.69 1.25 -4.53
CA ILE A 98 1.56 0.15 -4.99
C ILE A 98 2.99 0.66 -5.20
N GLU A 99 3.17 1.83 -5.80
CA GLU A 99 4.50 2.43 -6.00
C GLU A 99 5.20 2.75 -4.67
N LYS A 100 4.49 3.34 -3.70
CA LYS A 100 5.04 3.63 -2.37
C LYS A 100 5.43 2.34 -1.64
N VAL A 101 4.59 1.33 -1.70
CA VAL A 101 4.82 0.03 -1.08
C VAL A 101 6.06 -0.66 -1.69
N LYS A 102 6.18 -0.70 -3.02
CA LYS A 102 7.37 -1.25 -3.70
C LYS A 102 8.68 -0.54 -3.31
N ARG A 103 8.63 0.77 -3.04
CA ARG A 103 9.80 1.52 -2.54
C ARG A 103 10.21 1.06 -1.15
N ILE A 104 9.25 0.73 -0.28
CA ILE A 104 9.53 0.15 1.05
C ILE A 104 10.19 -1.22 0.90
N GLU A 105 9.65 -2.09 0.05
CA GLU A 105 10.22 -3.41 -0.19
C GLU A 105 11.68 -3.34 -0.68
N SER A 106 11.94 -2.47 -1.66
CA SER A 106 13.27 -2.21 -2.20
C SER A 106 14.23 -1.67 -1.14
N ALA A 107 13.79 -0.69 -0.34
CA ALA A 107 14.59 -0.11 0.74
C ALA A 107 14.94 -1.11 1.85
N LEU A 108 14.09 -2.13 2.08
CA LEU A 108 14.36 -3.19 3.04
C LEU A 108 15.25 -4.32 2.48
N GLY A 109 15.65 -4.22 1.20
CA GLY A 109 16.64 -5.12 0.59
C GLY A 109 16.03 -6.34 -0.09
N ARG A 110 14.77 -6.26 -0.53
CA ARG A 110 14.20 -7.26 -1.44
C ARG A 110 14.93 -7.18 -2.78
N THR A 111 15.61 -8.25 -3.17
CA THR A 111 16.22 -8.41 -4.50
C THR A 111 15.44 -9.44 -5.32
N PRO A 112 15.37 -9.30 -6.67
CA PRO A 112 14.68 -10.29 -7.51
C PRO A 112 15.20 -11.73 -7.34
N GLN A 113 16.48 -11.90 -7.05
CA GLN A 113 17.17 -13.18 -6.87
C GLN A 113 16.73 -13.92 -5.59
N ASP A 114 16.18 -13.20 -4.59
CA ASP A 114 15.73 -13.80 -3.33
C ASP A 114 14.59 -14.83 -3.55
N LYS A 115 13.80 -14.65 -4.61
CA LYS A 115 12.69 -15.55 -4.97
C LYS A 115 13.16 -16.97 -5.33
N GLU A 116 14.35 -17.12 -5.91
CA GLU A 116 14.87 -18.41 -6.38
C GLU A 116 15.22 -19.36 -5.22
N ILE A 117 15.50 -18.81 -4.04
CA ILE A 117 15.85 -19.57 -2.83
C ILE A 117 14.77 -19.50 -1.74
N GLY A 118 13.58 -18.99 -2.08
CA GLY A 118 12.47 -18.86 -1.12
C GLY A 118 12.70 -17.83 -0.01
N LYS A 119 13.63 -16.90 -0.21
CA LYS A 119 13.91 -15.81 0.73
C LYS A 119 12.91 -14.67 0.50
N VAL A 120 12.20 -14.29 1.54
CA VAL A 120 11.25 -13.18 1.53
C VAL A 120 11.62 -12.23 2.66
N VAL A 121 12.43 -11.21 2.33
CA VAL A 121 12.87 -10.18 3.28
C VAL A 121 11.67 -9.37 3.77
N ILE A 122 10.86 -8.88 2.83
CA ILE A 122 9.54 -8.30 3.08
C ILE A 122 8.73 -8.43 1.79
N ASP A 123 7.44 -8.67 1.93
CA ASP A 123 6.44 -8.69 0.86
C ASP A 123 5.27 -7.87 1.35
N ILE A 124 4.87 -6.86 0.58
CA ILE A 124 3.77 -5.98 0.94
C ILE A 124 2.87 -5.82 -0.27
N ASP A 125 1.62 -6.24 -0.12
CA ASP A 125 0.67 -6.33 -1.22
C ASP A 125 -0.61 -5.58 -0.89
N VAL A 126 -1.16 -4.87 -1.88
CA VAL A 126 -2.49 -4.28 -1.79
C VAL A 126 -3.52 -5.37 -2.11
N LEU A 127 -4.30 -5.75 -1.11
CA LEU A 127 -5.33 -6.79 -1.25
C LEU A 127 -6.67 -6.22 -1.72
N LYS A 128 -7.06 -5.07 -1.16
CA LYS A 128 -8.36 -4.43 -1.39
C LYS A 128 -8.17 -2.91 -1.47
N TYR A 129 -8.92 -2.27 -2.36
CA TYR A 129 -9.00 -0.82 -2.53
C TYR A 129 -10.48 -0.44 -2.73
N ASP A 130 -11.06 0.30 -1.79
CA ASP A 130 -12.51 0.43 -1.63
C ASP A 130 -13.17 -0.95 -1.71
N ASP A 131 -14.25 -1.12 -2.45
CA ASP A 131 -14.94 -2.40 -2.59
C ASP A 131 -14.25 -3.38 -3.56
N GLU A 132 -13.14 -3.00 -4.20
CA GLU A 132 -12.44 -3.83 -5.18
C GLU A 132 -11.36 -4.70 -4.53
N ILE A 133 -11.45 -6.02 -4.71
CA ILE A 133 -10.41 -6.98 -4.31
C ILE A 133 -9.40 -7.12 -5.46
N LEU A 134 -8.23 -6.52 -5.29
CA LEU A 134 -7.16 -6.52 -6.31
C LEU A 134 -6.42 -7.85 -6.39
N ARG A 135 -6.40 -8.64 -5.29
CA ARG A 135 -5.73 -9.95 -5.23
C ARG A 135 -6.64 -11.01 -4.61
N PRO A 136 -7.63 -11.53 -5.36
CA PRO A 136 -8.64 -12.46 -4.83
C PRO A 136 -8.04 -13.69 -4.15
N SER A 137 -7.08 -14.35 -4.80
CA SER A 137 -6.45 -15.57 -4.27
C SER A 137 -5.68 -15.34 -2.97
N ASP A 138 -5.09 -14.15 -2.78
CA ASP A 138 -4.38 -13.84 -1.53
C ASP A 138 -5.34 -13.37 -0.45
N TYR A 139 -6.39 -12.63 -0.83
CA TYR A 139 -7.47 -12.22 0.06
C TYR A 139 -8.14 -13.43 0.70
N GLU A 140 -8.43 -14.48 -0.05
CA GLU A 140 -9.13 -15.69 0.43
C GLU A 140 -8.27 -16.60 1.33
N ARG A 141 -6.97 -16.32 1.52
CA ARG A 141 -6.11 -17.17 2.35
C ARG A 141 -6.62 -17.20 3.79
N ASN A 142 -6.65 -18.39 4.40
CA ASN A 142 -7.11 -18.60 5.78
C ASN A 142 -6.49 -17.64 6.80
N TYR A 143 -5.19 -17.35 6.67
CA TYR A 143 -4.50 -16.46 7.59
C TYR A 143 -4.94 -14.99 7.43
N VAL A 144 -5.30 -14.57 6.20
CA VAL A 144 -5.84 -13.23 5.93
C VAL A 144 -7.22 -13.12 6.55
N GLN A 145 -8.11 -14.08 6.30
CA GLN A 145 -9.45 -14.11 6.89
C GLN A 145 -9.40 -14.13 8.43
N TYR A 146 -8.49 -14.91 9.02
CA TYR A 146 -8.26 -14.90 10.46
C TYR A 146 -7.84 -13.51 10.99
N LEU A 147 -6.94 -12.82 10.29
CA LEU A 147 -6.46 -11.50 10.69
C LEU A 147 -7.50 -10.40 10.47
N MET A 148 -8.37 -10.53 9.44
CA MET A 148 -9.47 -9.60 9.21
C MET A 148 -10.40 -9.49 10.43
N ASN A 149 -10.74 -10.63 11.04
CA ASN A 149 -11.55 -10.68 12.27
C ASN A 149 -10.89 -9.95 13.46
N LYS A 150 -9.59 -9.65 13.39
CA LYS A 150 -8.87 -8.90 14.43
C LYS A 150 -9.05 -7.38 14.31
N PHE A 151 -9.48 -6.86 13.16
CA PHE A 151 -9.87 -5.46 13.05
C PHE A 151 -11.24 -5.20 13.66
N GLU A 152 -12.18 -6.14 13.52
CA GLU A 152 -13.55 -6.02 14.04
C GLU A 152 -13.64 -6.19 15.56
N SER A 153 -12.61 -6.77 16.18
CA SER A 153 -12.54 -7.05 17.62
C SER A 153 -11.75 -6.00 18.42
N ALA A 154 -11.33 -4.90 17.79
CA ALA A 154 -10.43 -3.89 18.35
C ALA A 154 -11.13 -2.59 18.71
#